data_AF-A0A9X9BZH0-F1
#
_entry.id   AF-A0A9X9BZH0-F1
#
_cell.length_a   1.000
_cell.length_b   1.000
_cell.length_c   1.000
_cell.angle_alpha   90.00
_cell.angle_beta   90.00
_cell.angle_gamma   90.00
#
_symmetry.space_group_name_H-M   'P 1'
#
loop_
_entity.id
_entity.type
_entity.pdbx_description
1 polymer ?
#
loop_
_entity_poly.entity_id
_entity_poly.type
_entity_poly.pdbx_seq_one_letter_code
_entity_poly.pdbx_strand_id
1 'polypeptide(L)'
;MRMSIGEKLKIMRESERLTSLPETAKLLGLNRDALWRYENGKTIPNAEVIEKILSHPRFEKYAFWFMTGKTAPESGLIAPALAHCGQEDGDSDQSEQKVG
;
A
#
# COMPACT_ATOMS: atom_id res chain seq x y z
N MET A 1 -5.74 12.45 -8.97
CA MET A 1 -5.50 12.88 -7.57
C MET A 1 -4.47 11.95 -6.95
N ARG A 2 -3.42 12.45 -6.26
CA ARG A 2 -2.37 11.60 -5.68
C ARG A 2 -2.81 11.09 -4.31
N MET A 3 -2.79 9.79 -4.08
CA MET A 3 -3.11 9.20 -2.77
C MET A 3 -2.14 9.72 -1.70
N SER A 4 -2.69 10.10 -0.56
CA SER A 4 -1.94 10.42 0.65
C SER A 4 -1.29 9.16 1.25
N ILE A 5 -0.29 9.38 2.10
CA ILE A 5 0.40 8.32 2.82
C ILE A 5 -0.59 7.49 3.67
N GLY A 6 -1.56 8.15 4.29
CA GLY A 6 -2.60 7.50 5.09
C GLY A 6 -3.52 6.58 4.28
N GLU A 7 -3.96 7.05 3.11
CA GLU A 7 -4.79 6.25 2.21
C GLU A 7 -4.04 5.01 1.70
N LYS A 8 -2.75 5.17 1.37
CA LYS A 8 -1.91 4.03 0.97
C LYS A 8 -1.77 2.99 2.08
N LEU A 9 -1.57 3.42 3.33
CA LEU A 9 -1.52 2.53 4.48
C LEU A 9 -2.82 1.75 4.65
N LYS A 10 -3.97 2.44 4.53
CA LYS A 10 -5.29 1.82 4.63
C LYS A 10 -5.51 0.77 3.53
N ILE A 11 -5.17 1.10 2.29
CA ILE A 11 -5.28 0.19 1.14
C ILE A 11 -4.42 -1.06 1.32
N MET A 12 -3.18 -0.92 1.81
CA MET A 12 -2.32 -2.05 2.11
C MET A 12 -2.92 -2.95 3.20
N ARG A 13 -3.42 -2.37 4.30
CA ARG A 13 -4.06 -3.11 5.39
C ARG A 13 -5.28 -3.90 4.90
N GLU A 14 -6.16 -3.25 4.15
CA GLU A 14 -7.39 -3.87 3.64
C GLU A 14 -7.10 -4.95 2.60
N SER A 15 -6.06 -4.79 1.78
CA SER A 15 -5.63 -5.81 0.81
C SER A 15 -5.09 -7.07 1.48
N GLU A 16 -4.46 -6.95 2.64
CA GLU A 16 -4.03 -8.08 3.48
C GLU A 16 -5.19 -8.69 4.31
N ARG A 17 -6.43 -8.24 4.10
CA ARG A 17 -7.64 -8.66 4.83
C ARG A 17 -7.53 -8.45 6.35
N LEU A 18 -6.71 -7.48 6.77
CA LEU A 18 -6.58 -7.12 8.17
C LEU A 18 -7.67 -6.11 8.54
N THR A 19 -8.89 -6.62 8.75
CA THR A 19 -10.07 -5.82 9.11
C THR A 19 -9.99 -5.25 10.52
N SER A 20 -9.27 -5.95 11.41
CA SER A 20 -9.04 -5.51 12.79
C SER A 20 -7.86 -4.54 12.86
N LEU A 21 -8.18 -3.26 13.00
CA LEU A 21 -7.21 -2.18 13.24
C LEU A 21 -6.32 -2.41 14.48
N PRO A 22 -6.82 -2.89 15.64
CA PRO A 22 -5.97 -3.18 16.78
C PRO A 22 -5.01 -4.36 16.55
N GLU A 23 -5.43 -5.39 15.82
CA GLU A 23 -4.53 -6.51 15.46
C GLU A 23 -3.42 -6.06 14.52
N THR A 24 -3.76 -5.23 13.53
CA THR A 24 -2.78 -4.66 12.60
C THR A 24 -1.77 -3.81 13.35
N ALA A 25 -2.23 -2.94 14.25
CA ALA A 25 -1.35 -2.11 15.07
C ALA A 25 -0.43 -2.97 15.93
N LYS A 26 -0.94 -4.04 16.55
CA LYS A 26 -0.12 -4.98 17.33
C LYS A 26 0.92 -5.70 16.46
N LEU A 27 0.54 -6.15 15.27
CA LEU A 27 1.43 -6.81 14.31
C LEU A 27 2.59 -5.91 13.89
N LEU A 28 2.29 -4.63 13.66
CA LEU A 28 3.26 -3.60 13.28
C LEU A 28 4.00 -2.99 14.49
N GLY A 29 3.68 -3.41 15.71
CA GLY A 29 4.23 -2.84 16.94
C GLY A 29 3.96 -1.33 17.07
N LEU A 30 2.78 -0.89 16.65
CA LEU A 30 2.28 0.48 16.72
C LEU A 30 1.14 0.58 17.73
N ASN A 31 0.87 1.80 18.20
CA ASN A 31 -0.37 2.07 18.93
C ASN A 31 -1.56 2.07 17.95
N ARG A 32 -2.67 1.42 18.33
CA ARG A 32 -3.94 1.42 17.59
C ARG A 32 -4.36 2.82 17.18
N ASP A 33 -4.31 3.78 18.10
CA ASP A 33 -4.78 5.14 17.83
C ASP A 33 -3.82 5.90 16.90
N ALA A 34 -2.53 5.56 16.94
CA ALA A 34 -1.56 6.10 15.98
C ALA A 34 -1.88 5.59 14.57
N LEU A 35 -2.08 4.28 14.40
CA LEU A 35 -2.47 3.69 13.11
C LEU A 35 -3.77 4.30 12.57
N TRP A 36 -4.78 4.45 13.43
CA TRP A 36 -6.04 5.10 13.05
C TRP A 36 -5.83 6.56 12.60
N ARG A 37 -5.00 7.33 13.30
CA ARG A 37 -4.68 8.72 12.93
C ARG A 37 -3.95 8.80 11.59
N TYR A 38 -3.03 7.86 11.32
CA TYR A 38 -2.33 7.79 10.04
C TYR A 38 -3.29 7.48 8.90
N GLU A 39 -4.12 6.43 9.02
CA GLU A 39 -5.07 6.02 7.98
C GLU A 39 -6.14 7.07 7.68
N ASN A 40 -6.52 7.89 8.67
CA ASN A 40 -7.48 8.97 8.50
C ASN A 40 -6.83 10.32 8.11
N GLY A 41 -5.53 10.33 7.82
CA GLY A 41 -4.79 11.54 7.44
C GLY A 41 -4.73 12.61 8.54
N LYS A 42 -5.03 12.25 9.80
CA LYS A 42 -4.95 13.16 10.96
C LYS A 42 -3.51 13.43 11.37
N THR A 43 -2.61 12.52 11.05
CA THR A 43 -1.17 12.64 11.34
C THR A 43 -0.39 11.98 10.22
N ILE A 44 0.76 12.55 9.87
CA ILE A 44 1.68 11.95 8.91
C ILE A 44 2.68 11.11 9.71
N PRO A 45 2.83 9.81 9.40
CA PRO A 45 3.84 8.97 10.06
C PRO A 45 5.25 9.46 9.71
N ASN A 46 6.18 9.34 10.66
CA ASN A 46 7.59 9.63 10.40
C ASN A 46 8.24 8.51 9.58
N ALA A 47 9.47 8.74 9.10
CA ALA A 47 10.21 7.78 8.30
C ALA A 47 10.42 6.44 9.02
N GLU A 48 10.72 6.46 10.32
CA GLU A 48 10.94 5.26 11.14
C GLU A 48 9.68 4.37 11.23
N VAL A 49 8.49 4.97 11.38
CA VAL A 49 7.23 4.23 11.36
C VAL A 49 6.97 3.64 9.98
N ILE A 50 7.24 4.39 8.90
CA ILE A 50 7.07 3.88 7.53
C ILE A 50 8.01 2.69 7.28
N GLU A 51 9.28 2.82 7.66
CA GLU A 51 10.28 1.76 7.53
C GLU A 51 9.84 0.51 8.28
N LYS A 52 9.38 0.65 9.53
CA LYS A 52 8.87 -0.47 10.34
C LYS A 52 7.68 -1.18 9.70
N ILE A 53 6.79 -0.43 9.06
CA ILE A 53 5.63 -1.01 8.37
C ILE A 53 6.09 -1.79 7.13
N LEU A 54 6.94 -1.17 6.30
CA LEU A 54 7.40 -1.75 5.04
C LEU A 54 8.41 -2.90 5.24
N SER A 55 9.15 -2.93 6.35
CA SER A 55 10.05 -4.04 6.68
C SER A 55 9.31 -5.30 7.13
N HIS A 56 8.00 -5.23 7.34
CA HIS A 56 7.21 -6.39 7.73
C HIS A 56 6.97 -7.30 6.51
N PRO A 57 7.16 -8.63 6.59
CA PRO A 57 7.07 -9.55 5.44
C PRO A 57 5.76 -9.49 4.66
N ARG A 58 4.66 -9.11 5.31
CA ARG A 58 3.34 -8.94 4.66
C ARG A 58 3.23 -7.67 3.82
N PHE A 59 4.01 -6.64 4.13
CA PHE A 59 3.92 -5.31 3.54
C PHE A 59 5.11 -4.95 2.63
N GLU A 60 6.23 -5.66 2.74
CA GLU A 60 7.45 -5.43 1.93
C GLU A 60 7.18 -5.41 0.42
N LYS A 61 6.34 -6.33 -0.07
CA LYS A 61 5.91 -6.41 -1.48
C LYS A 61 5.25 -5.13 -2.01
N TYR A 62 4.75 -4.27 -1.13
CA TYR A 62 4.11 -3.01 -1.48
C TYR A 62 5.04 -1.80 -1.39
N ALA A 63 6.29 -1.96 -0.92
CA ALA A 63 7.19 -0.83 -0.66
C ALA A 63 7.45 0.03 -1.91
N PHE A 64 7.68 -0.61 -3.06
CA PHE A 64 7.92 0.10 -4.31
C PHE A 64 6.71 0.92 -4.76
N TRP A 65 5.52 0.31 -4.71
CA TRP A 65 4.25 1.00 -4.99
C TRP A 65 3.98 2.14 -3.99
N PHE A 66 4.25 1.90 -2.71
CA PHE A 66 4.04 2.89 -1.66
C PHE A 66 4.87 4.15 -1.89
N MET A 67 6.14 3.99 -2.26
CA MET A 67 7.08 5.10 -2.46
C MET A 67 6.90 5.79 -3.82
N THR A 68 6.80 5.01 -4.89
CA THR A 68 6.88 5.53 -6.27
C THR A 68 5.53 5.61 -6.98
N GLY A 69 4.53 4.87 -6.51
CA GLY A 69 3.27 4.65 -7.22
C GLY A 69 3.37 3.66 -8.38
N LYS A 70 4.56 3.09 -8.65
CA LYS A 70 4.79 2.11 -9.71
C LYS A 70 4.82 0.68 -9.14
N THR A 71 4.62 -0.30 -10.01
CA THR A 71 4.75 -1.73 -9.69
C THR A 71 5.87 -2.34 -10.53
N ALA A 72 6.43 -3.46 -10.06
CA ALA A 72 7.38 -4.29 -10.79
C ALA A 72 7.03 -5.78 -10.51
N PRO A 73 5.98 -6.31 -11.16
CA PRO A 73 5.50 -7.68 -10.93
C PRO A 73 6.60 -8.74 -11.10
N GLU A 74 7.52 -8.53 -12.04
CA GLU A 74 8.67 -9.41 -12.31
C GLU A 74 9.63 -9.56 -11.12
N SER A 75 9.63 -8.59 -10.21
CA SER A 75 10.44 -8.60 -8.97
C SER A 75 9.60 -8.92 -7.72
N GLY A 76 8.33 -9.31 -7.88
CA GLY A 76 7.40 -9.54 -6.76
C GLY A 76 6.92 -8.25 -6.07
N LEU A 77 7.22 -7.07 -6.63
CA LEU A 77 6.83 -5.77 -6.10
C LEU A 77 5.48 -5.35 -6.70
N ILE A 78 4.40 -5.78 -6.06
CA ILE A 78 3.04 -5.61 -6.58
C ILE A 78 2.34 -4.40 -5.96
N ALA A 79 1.27 -3.93 -6.60
CA ALA A 79 0.34 -3.03 -5.95
C ALA A 79 -0.62 -3.84 -5.06
N PRO A 80 -1.13 -3.26 -3.96
CA PRO A 80 -2.25 -3.84 -3.24
C PRO A 80 -3.47 -3.99 -4.16
N ALA A 81 -4.24 -5.07 -4.01
CA ALA A 81 -5.38 -5.34 -4.89
C ALA A 81 -6.41 -4.18 -4.91
N LEU A 82 -6.57 -3.48 -3.78
CA LEU A 82 -7.48 -2.34 -3.66
C LEU A 82 -6.89 -1.01 -4.13
N ALA A 83 -5.62 -0.97 -4.54
CA ALA A 83 -4.99 0.24 -5.07
C ALA A 83 -5.60 0.70 -6.40
N HIS A 84 -6.22 -0.21 -7.14
CA HIS A 84 -6.85 0.07 -8.44
C HIS A 84 -8.28 0.64 -8.33
N CYS A 85 -8.90 0.67 -7.14
CA CYS A 85 -10.27 1.17 -6.94
C CYS A 85 -10.42 2.72 -7.01
N GLY A 86 -9.61 3.40 -7.81
CA GLY A 86 -9.66 4.85 -7.97
C GLY A 86 -8.72 5.45 -9.03
N GLN A 87 -7.99 4.62 -9.78
CA GLN A 87 -7.39 5.04 -11.03
C GLN A 87 -8.38 4.72 -12.14
N GLU A 88 -9.00 5.76 -12.70
CA GLU A 88 -9.60 5.68 -14.02
C GLU A 88 -8.54 5.12 -14.97
N ASP A 89 -8.91 4.07 -15.70
CA ASP A 89 -8.06 3.36 -16.64
C ASP A 89 -7.32 4.34 -17.55
N GLY A 90 -6.02 4.42 -17.35
CA GLY A 90 -5.09 5.07 -18.25
C GLY A 90 -3.86 4.19 -18.31
N ASP A 91 -3.70 3.55 -19.46
CA ASP A 91 -2.55 2.74 -19.86
C ASP A 91 -2.57 1.26 -19.41
N SER A 92 -3.54 0.52 -19.95
CA SER A 92 -3.32 -0.90 -20.29
C SER A 92 -2.97 -1.01 -21.78
N ASP A 93 -1.87 -0.38 -22.21
CA ASP A 93 -1.22 -0.71 -23.49
C ASP A 93 -0.37 -1.97 -23.30
N GLN A 94 -1.03 -3.13 -23.23
CA GLN A 94 -0.37 -4.39 -23.56
C GLN A 94 -0.69 -4.71 -25.02
N SER A 95 0.14 -4.12 -25.88
CA SER A 95 0.40 -4.55 -27.24
C SER A 95 0.77 -6.03 -27.25
N GLU A 96 -0.13 -6.88 -27.74
CA GLU A 96 0.22 -8.16 -28.32
C GLU A 96 -0.11 -8.12 -29.82
N GLN A 97 0.80 -7.51 -30.58
CA GLN A 97 0.92 -7.82 -32.01
C GLN A 97 1.36 -9.27 -32.15
N LYS A 98 0.47 -10.14 -32.61
CA LYS A 98 0.87 -11.42 -33.22
C LYS A 98 0.65 -11.33 -34.73
N VAL A 99 1.75 -11.17 -35.44
CA VAL A 99 1.87 -11.27 -36.90
C VAL A 99 1.91 -12.75 -37.31
N GLY A 100 1.34 -13.07 -38.48
CA GLY A 100 1.71 -14.21 -39.33
C GLY A 100 1.09 -15.56 -39.01
#